data_AF-A0A1X0BIT5-F1
#
_entry.id   AF-A0A1X0BIT5-F1
#
_cell.length_a   1.000
_cell.length_b   1.000
_cell.length_c   1.000
_cell.angle_alpha   90.00
_cell.angle_beta   90.00
_cell.angle_gamma   90.00
#
_symmetry.space_group_name_H-M   'P 1'
#
loop_
_entity.id
_entity.type
_entity.pdbx_description
1 polymer ?
#
loop_
_entity_poly.entity_id
_entity_poly.type
_entity_poly.pdbx_seq_one_letter_code
_entity_poly.pdbx_strand_id
1 'polypeptide(L)'
;MSARSFWPPVEAAQVDYETLRAHVLEHSRLPAGLAAARFARRGLTGLIAWPSAEPVFVAELLAAARPAWTPHEDPRVSALAAGYQFLLDAAARVDSVAALALPGTGLR
;
A
#
# COMPACT_ATOMS: atom_id res chain seq x y z
N MET A 1 -9.21 19.29 -27.79
CA MET A 1 -8.49 18.01 -27.55
C MET A 1 -7.66 18.20 -26.28
N SER A 2 -8.06 17.61 -25.15
CA SER A 2 -7.37 17.84 -23.87
C SER A 2 -6.17 16.91 -23.79
N ALA A 3 -4.97 17.48 -23.94
CA ALA A 3 -3.71 16.79 -23.73
C ALA A 3 -3.57 16.46 -22.24
N ARG A 4 -3.75 15.18 -21.88
CA ARG A 4 -3.38 14.65 -20.56
C ARG A 4 -2.16 13.75 -20.72
N SER A 5 -0.99 14.26 -20.35
CA SER A 5 0.16 13.44 -19.95
C SER A 5 1.36 14.34 -19.68
N PHE A 6 1.82 14.39 -18.43
CA PHE A 6 3.11 13.79 -18.04
C PHE A 6 3.28 13.88 -16.52
N TRP A 7 3.53 12.73 -15.87
CA TRP A 7 4.18 12.69 -14.56
C TRP A 7 5.69 12.71 -14.80
N PRO A 8 6.47 13.70 -14.34
CA PRO A 8 7.93 13.67 -14.45
C PRO A 8 8.57 13.17 -13.14
N PRO A 9 9.84 12.75 -13.11
CA PRO A 9 10.59 11.91 -14.04
C PRO A 9 10.97 10.57 -13.36
N VAL A 10 10.41 9.46 -13.86
CA VAL A 10 10.98 8.09 -13.81
C VAL A 10 11.83 7.77 -12.58
N GLU A 11 11.18 7.45 -11.45
CA GLU A 11 11.83 6.65 -10.42
C GLU A 11 12.10 5.25 -11.01
N ALA A 12 13.34 4.76 -10.92
CA ALA A 12 13.73 3.49 -11.53
C ALA A 12 12.87 2.30 -11.05
N ALA A 13 12.44 2.33 -9.79
CA ALA A 13 11.51 1.36 -9.23
C ALA A 13 10.13 1.39 -9.91
N GLN A 14 9.64 2.58 -10.28
CA GLN A 14 8.37 2.75 -10.98
C GLN A 14 8.44 2.24 -12.42
N VAL A 15 9.56 2.46 -13.11
CA VAL A 15 9.77 1.91 -14.46
C VAL A 15 9.84 0.39 -14.45
N ASP A 16 10.58 -0.18 -13.49
CA ASP A 16 10.65 -1.63 -13.31
C ASP A 16 9.24 -2.19 -13.05
N TYR A 17 8.45 -1.55 -12.18
CA TYR A 17 7.08 -1.98 -11.88
C TYR A 17 6.15 -1.90 -13.09
N GLU A 18 6.07 -0.76 -13.79
CA GLU A 18 5.17 -0.62 -14.93
C GLU A 18 5.55 -1.53 -16.09
N THR A 19 6.84 -1.80 -16.28
CA THR A 19 7.33 -2.79 -17.26
C THR A 19 6.86 -4.20 -16.90
N LEU A 20 7.00 -4.60 -15.63
CA LEU A 20 6.50 -5.90 -15.15
C LEU A 20 4.97 -5.99 -15.28
N ARG A 21 4.26 -4.94 -14.91
CA ARG A 21 2.79 -4.86 -15.00
C ARG A 21 2.31 -4.99 -16.44
N ALA A 22 2.89 -4.23 -17.38
CA ALA A 22 2.55 -4.31 -18.78
C ALA A 22 2.78 -5.73 -19.34
N HIS A 23 3.94 -6.33 -19.03
CA HIS A 23 4.25 -7.68 -19.50
C HIS A 23 3.30 -8.74 -18.93
N VAL A 24 2.93 -8.65 -17.65
CA VAL A 24 1.97 -9.57 -17.03
C VAL A 24 0.58 -9.39 -17.64
N LEU A 25 0.14 -8.16 -17.89
CA LEU A 25 -1.17 -7.90 -18.51
C LEU A 25 -1.25 -8.46 -19.94
N GLU A 26 -0.14 -8.43 -20.69
CA GLU A 26 -0.10 -8.92 -22.07
C GLU A 26 0.13 -10.44 -22.15
N HIS A 27 1.01 -10.99 -21.32
CA HIS A 27 1.51 -12.36 -21.47
C HIS A 27 1.12 -13.31 -20.32
N SER A 28 0.40 -12.81 -19.31
CA SER A 28 0.01 -13.57 -18.10
C SER A 28 1.17 -14.22 -17.35
N ARG A 29 2.40 -13.69 -17.51
CA ARG A 29 3.61 -14.18 -16.84
C ARG A 29 4.61 -13.05 -16.61
N LEU A 30 5.49 -13.23 -15.63
CA LEU A 30 6.63 -12.34 -15.42
C LEU A 30 7.68 -12.57 -16.52
N PRO A 31 8.35 -11.50 -16.99
CA PRO A 31 9.50 -11.64 -17.89
C PRO A 31 10.71 -12.23 -17.15
N ALA A 32 11.65 -12.81 -17.89
CA ALA A 32 12.95 -13.16 -17.34
C ALA A 32 13.76 -11.89 -17.08
N GLY A 33 14.27 -11.69 -15.86
CA GLY A 33 15.11 -10.54 -15.55
C GLY A 33 15.27 -10.25 -14.06
N LEU A 34 16.23 -9.39 -13.73
CA LEU A 34 16.56 -9.02 -12.34
C LEU A 34 15.43 -8.28 -11.63
N ALA A 35 14.66 -7.44 -12.34
CA ALA A 35 13.46 -6.80 -11.79
C ALA A 35 12.40 -7.83 -11.39
N ALA A 36 12.10 -8.79 -12.27
CA ALA A 36 11.19 -9.89 -11.97
C ALA A 36 11.68 -10.75 -10.80
N ALA A 37 12.99 -11.03 -10.71
CA ALA A 37 13.56 -11.78 -9.60
C ALA A 37 13.52 -11.02 -8.26
N ARG A 38 13.72 -9.70 -8.26
CA ARG A 38 13.54 -8.86 -7.06
C ARG A 38 12.07 -8.83 -6.63
N PHE A 39 11.17 -8.59 -7.59
CA PHE A 39 9.73 -8.58 -7.36
C PHE A 39 9.22 -9.93 -6.84
N ALA A 40 9.65 -11.05 -7.41
CA ALA A 40 9.25 -12.38 -6.95
C ALA A 40 9.71 -12.68 -5.52
N ARG A 41 10.85 -12.12 -5.08
CA ARG A 41 11.40 -12.36 -3.73
C ARG A 41 10.82 -11.45 -2.65
N ARG A 42 10.49 -10.19 -3.00
CA ARG A 42 10.21 -9.13 -2.01
C ARG A 42 9.04 -8.21 -2.40
N GLY A 43 8.33 -8.52 -3.48
CA GLY A 43 7.25 -7.69 -4.01
C GLY A 43 7.71 -6.29 -4.43
N LEU A 44 6.78 -5.34 -4.42
CA LEU A 44 7.04 -3.93 -4.77
C LEU A 44 8.10 -3.28 -3.86
N THR A 45 8.11 -3.61 -2.57
CA THR A 45 9.12 -3.13 -1.62
C THR A 45 10.53 -3.52 -2.06
N GLY A 46 10.70 -4.68 -2.70
CA GLY A 46 11.97 -5.12 -3.27
C GLY A 46 12.45 -4.30 -4.46
N LEU A 47 11.54 -3.71 -5.24
CA LEU A 47 11.88 -2.82 -6.35
C LEU A 47 12.29 -1.43 -5.85
N ILE A 48 11.62 -0.93 -4.81
CA ILE A 48 11.89 0.39 -4.21
C ILE A 48 13.20 0.40 -3.43
N ALA A 49 13.43 -0.62 -2.60
CA ALA A 49 14.62 -0.65 -1.74
C ALA A 49 15.91 -1.04 -2.49
N TRP A 50 15.79 -1.67 -3.66
CA TRP A 50 16.93 -2.00 -4.53
C TRP A 50 16.59 -1.61 -5.97
N PRO A 51 16.57 -0.32 -6.33
CA PRO A 51 16.26 0.13 -7.68
C PRO A 51 17.35 -0.29 -8.68
N SER A 52 16.98 -0.40 -9.96
CA SER A 52 17.91 -0.79 -11.05
C SER A 52 18.94 0.31 -11.40
N ALA A 53 18.70 1.54 -10.96
CA ALA A 53 19.61 2.67 -11.09
C ALA A 53 19.68 3.45 -9.79
N GLU A 54 20.78 4.17 -9.60
CA GLU A 54 20.97 5.07 -8.46
C GLU A 54 19.94 6.22 -8.53
N PRO A 55 19.28 6.57 -7.41
CA PRO A 55 18.34 7.69 -7.39
C PRO A 55 19.04 8.99 -7.82
N VAL A 56 18.58 9.58 -8.92
CA VAL A 56 19.12 10.87 -9.42
C VAL A 56 18.72 12.03 -8.49
N PHE A 57 17.66 11.83 -7.71
CA PHE A 57 17.21 12.77 -6.68
C PHE A 57 17.18 12.05 -5.33
N VAL A 58 17.97 12.58 -4.39
CA VAL A 58 17.89 12.20 -2.98
C VAL A 58 17.06 13.27 -2.28
N ALA A 59 15.89 12.90 -1.78
CA ALA A 59 15.09 13.76 -0.91
C ALA A 59 15.20 13.23 0.52
N GLU A 60 15.67 14.08 1.43
CA GLU A 60 15.67 13.76 2.86
C GLU A 60 14.30 14.15 3.44
N LEU A 61 13.53 13.15 3.89
CA LEU A 61 12.28 13.40 4.58
C LEU A 61 12.58 13.84 6.03
N LEU A 62 12.71 15.14 6.23
CA LEU A 62 12.73 15.72 7.56
C LEU A 62 11.29 15.76 8.10
N ALA A 63 10.92 14.74 8.87
CA ALA A 63 9.67 14.75 9.61
C ALA A 63 9.72 15.84 10.70
N ALA A 64 9.09 16.98 10.44
CA ALA A 64 8.75 17.95 11.48
C ALA A 64 7.38 17.57 12.06
N ALA A 65 7.24 17.61 13.39
CA ALA A 65 5.93 17.62 14.01
C ALA A 65 5.13 18.78 13.38
N ARG A 66 3.93 18.50 12.83
CA ARG A 66 3.08 19.53 12.23
C ARG A 66 2.84 20.61 13.30
N PRO A 67 3.25 21.86 13.10
CA PRO A 67 2.99 22.91 14.06
C PRO A 67 1.48 23.06 14.28
N ALA A 68 1.05 23.26 15.53
CA ALA A 68 -0.36 23.35 15.91
C ALA A 68 -1.12 24.49 15.20
N TRP A 69 -0.42 25.46 14.59
CA TRP A 69 -1.02 26.58 13.85
C TRP A 69 -1.43 26.23 12.41
N THR A 70 -1.12 25.02 11.93
CA THR A 70 -1.50 24.61 10.56
C THR A 70 -3.02 24.39 10.53
N PRO A 71 -3.80 25.18 9.77
CA PRO A 71 -5.26 25.27 9.92
C PRO A 71 -6.03 24.05 9.42
N HIS A 72 -5.36 23.09 8.78
CA HIS A 72 -5.98 21.88 8.28
C HIS A 72 -5.64 20.74 9.23
N GLU A 73 -6.65 20.00 9.68
CA GLU A 73 -6.43 18.69 10.30
C GLU A 73 -5.73 17.76 9.30
N ASP A 74 -4.89 16.84 9.78
CA ASP A 74 -4.28 15.86 8.88
C ASP A 74 -5.34 14.82 8.48
N PRO A 75 -5.78 14.78 7.20
CA PRO A 75 -6.85 13.88 6.77
C PRO A 75 -6.51 12.41 6.96
N ARG A 76 -5.21 12.07 7.10
CA ARG A 76 -4.75 10.70 7.36
C ARG A 76 -5.13 10.23 8.75
N VAL A 77 -5.18 11.11 9.74
CA VAL A 77 -5.56 10.75 11.11
C VAL A 77 -7.04 10.35 11.15
N SER A 78 -7.91 11.12 10.50
CA SER A 78 -9.34 10.81 10.39
C SER A 78 -9.58 9.51 9.60
N ALA A 79 -8.84 9.30 8.51
CA ALA A 79 -8.92 8.05 7.74
C ALA A 79 -8.44 6.84 8.56
N LEU A 80 -7.36 6.99 9.34
CA LEU A 80 -6.83 5.94 10.20
C LEU A 80 -7.83 5.59 11.32
N ALA A 81 -8.39 6.61 11.98
CA ALA A 81 -9.41 6.43 13.01
C ALA A 81 -10.65 5.70 12.47
N ALA A 82 -11.15 6.12 11.30
CA ALA A 82 -12.27 5.45 10.64
C ALA A 82 -11.96 3.97 10.30
N GLY A 83 -10.74 3.69 9.83
CA GLY A 83 -10.29 2.32 9.55
C GLY A 83 -10.23 1.45 10.80
N TYR A 84 -9.66 1.95 11.89
CA TYR A 84 -9.62 1.20 13.16
C TYR A 84 -11.01 1.00 13.75
N GLN A 85 -11.89 2.00 13.71
CA GLN A 85 -13.26 1.85 14.16
C GLN A 85 -14.00 0.75 13.37
N PHE A 86 -13.84 0.72 12.05
CA PHE A 86 -14.41 -0.35 11.22
C PHE A 86 -13.91 -1.74 11.62
N LEU A 87 -12.62 -1.88 11.91
CA LEU A 87 -12.04 -3.16 12.36
C LEU A 87 -12.56 -3.59 13.74
N LEU A 88 -12.69 -2.65 14.67
CA LEU A 88 -13.25 -2.91 16.00
C LEU A 88 -14.72 -3.31 15.92
N ASP A 89 -15.51 -2.62 15.09
CA ASP A 89 -16.92 -2.96 14.86
C ASP A 89 -17.07 -4.34 14.21
N ALA A 90 -16.20 -4.67 13.26
CA ALA A 90 -16.18 -5.98 12.63
C ALA A 90 -15.82 -7.09 13.64
N ALA A 91 -14.81 -6.88 14.47
CA ALA A 91 -14.42 -7.82 15.52
C ALA A 91 -15.55 -8.04 16.54
N ALA A 92 -16.18 -6.96 17.04
CA ALA A 92 -17.30 -7.05 17.97
C ALA A 92 -18.52 -7.80 17.38
N ARG A 93 -18.78 -7.63 16.08
CA ARG A 93 -19.83 -8.40 15.39
C ARG A 93 -19.48 -9.88 15.28
N VAL A 94 -18.23 -10.22 14.96
CA VAL A 94 -17.76 -11.61 14.91
C VAL A 94 -17.91 -12.27 16.28
N ASP A 95 -17.50 -11.59 17.35
CA ASP A 95 -17.65 -12.10 18.72
C ASP A 95 -19.13 -12.31 19.09
N SER A 96 -20.00 -11.37 18.71
CA SER A 96 -21.44 -11.46 18.95
C SER A 96 -22.08 -12.64 18.19
N VAL A 97 -21.68 -12.87 16.94
CA VAL A 97 -22.15 -14.00 16.14
C VAL A 97 -21.62 -15.32 16.70
N ALA A 98 -20.36 -15.37 17.14
CA ALA A 98 -19.78 -16.54 17.80
C ALA A 98 -20.51 -16.87 19.11
N ALA A 99 -20.89 -15.86 19.90
CA ALA A 99 -21.68 -16.02 21.11
C ALA A 99 -23.11 -16.53 20.83
N LEU A 100 -23.75 -16.05 19.75
CA LEU A 100 -25.07 -16.51 19.31
C LEU A 100 -25.04 -17.90 18.66
N ALA A 101 -23.91 -18.28 18.04
CA ALA A 101 -23.70 -19.58 17.42
C ALA A 101 -23.43 -20.72 18.43
N LEU A 102 -23.34 -20.41 19.73
CA LEU A 102 -23.29 -21.39 20.82
C LEU A 102 -24.65 -21.51 21.54
N PRO A 103 -25.62 -22.27 21.01
CA PRO A 103 -26.81 -22.63 21.78
C PRO A 103 -26.47 -23.75 22.78
N GLY A 104 -26.48 -23.41 24.08
CA GLY A 104 -26.77 -24.35 25.16
C GLY A 104 -25.61 -25.24 25.65
N THR A 105 -24.85 -24.75 26.62
CA THR A 105 -24.39 -25.61 27.74
C THR A 105 -25.25 -25.32 28.95
N GLY A 106 -26.55 -25.63 28.81
CA GLY A 106 -27.44 -25.81 29.95
C GLY A 106 -27.29 -27.25 30.46
N LEU A 107 -26.49 -27.44 31.50
CA LEU A 107 -26.57 -28.60 32.39
C LEU A 107 -26.44 -28.09 33.83
N ARG A 108 -27.61 -27.85 34.44
CA ARG A 108 -27.81 -28.07 35.87
C ARG A 108 -28.86 -29.16 36.00
#